data_AF-A0A3M1T306-F1
#
_entry.id   AF-A0A3M1T306-F1
#
_cell.length_a   1.000
_cell.length_b   1.000
_cell.length_c   1.000
_cell.angle_alpha   90.00
_cell.angle_beta   90.00
_cell.angle_gamma   90.00
#
_symmetry.space_group_name_H-M   'P 1'
#
loop_
_entity.id
_entity.type
_entity.pdbx_description
1 polymer ?
#
loop_
_entity_poly.entity_id
_entity_poly.type
_entity_poly.pdbx_seq_one_letter_code
_entity_poly.pdbx_strand_id
1 'polypeptide(L)'
;MTWTHRITDANGTAQMRITRVLSVEGGRARLRSGTTEYVYEVRPGGLFLPAHGAWLLPWPLEVGRRWRTAGGEARVVETGARMDTPAGTFSGCVVIEAAPPEGQERLRQTFCKGVGPVRVEHFVGDRRVRSAVLLAFGRAAP
;
A
#
# COMPACT_ATOMS: atom_id res chain seq x y z
N MET A 1 -10.06 8.54 8.82
CA MET A 1 -10.18 7.55 7.72
C MET A 1 -9.73 6.20 8.23
N THR A 2 -10.40 5.13 7.85
CA THR A 2 -10.10 3.76 8.27
C THR A 2 -10.16 2.86 7.05
N TRP A 3 -9.24 1.90 6.98
CA TRP A 3 -9.24 0.80 6.04
C TRP A 3 -9.30 -0.51 6.78
N THR A 4 -10.10 -1.41 6.26
CA THR A 4 -10.23 -2.78 6.74
C THR A 4 -9.82 -3.71 5.62
N HIS A 5 -8.76 -4.49 5.81
CA HIS A 5 -8.28 -5.48 4.86
C HIS A 5 -8.50 -6.89 5.41
N ARG A 6 -8.85 -7.81 4.52
CA ARG A 6 -8.70 -9.25 4.75
C ARG A 6 -7.29 -9.63 4.37
N ILE A 7 -6.52 -10.13 5.33
CA ILE A 7 -5.21 -10.72 5.08
C ILE A 7 -5.41 -12.23 4.95
N THR A 8 -4.99 -12.81 3.84
CA THR A 8 -5.02 -14.25 3.58
C THR A 8 -3.59 -14.74 3.39
N ASP A 9 -3.19 -15.79 4.11
CA ASP A 9 -1.89 -16.44 3.95
C ASP A 9 -1.92 -17.58 2.91
N ALA A 10 -0.77 -18.22 2.71
CA ALA A 10 -0.61 -19.32 1.76
C ALA A 10 -1.49 -20.54 2.06
N ASN A 11 -1.91 -20.73 3.31
CA ASN A 11 -2.75 -21.84 3.74
C ASN A 11 -4.25 -21.50 3.62
N GLY A 12 -4.57 -20.30 3.11
CA GLY A 12 -5.95 -19.81 3.03
C GLY A 12 -6.48 -19.27 4.36
N THR A 13 -5.66 -19.21 5.41
CA THR A 13 -6.09 -18.67 6.71
C THR A 13 -6.29 -17.17 6.56
N ALA A 14 -7.46 -16.69 7.00
CA ALA A 14 -7.85 -15.29 6.87
C ALA A 14 -7.92 -14.59 8.21
N GLN A 15 -7.39 -13.37 8.28
CA GLN A 15 -7.50 -12.48 9.42
C GLN A 15 -7.84 -11.06 8.98
N MET A 16 -8.38 -10.28 9.90
CA MET A 16 -8.76 -8.90 9.64
C MET A 16 -7.66 -7.96 10.11
N ARG A 17 -7.32 -6.97 9.28
CA ARG A 17 -6.42 -5.88 9.66
C ARG A 17 -7.11 -4.55 9.48
N ILE A 18 -7.15 -3.77 10.55
CA ILE A 18 -7.67 -2.40 10.52
C ILE A 18 -6.49 -1.44 10.58
N THR A 19 -6.46 -0.51 9.64
CA THR A 19 -5.54 0.64 9.63
C THR A 19 -6.35 1.93 9.73
N ARG A 20 -6.06 2.77 10.71
CA ARG A 20 -6.77 4.03 10.96
C ARG A 20 -5.81 5.21 10.85
N VAL A 21 -6.22 6.25 10.13
CA VAL A 21 -5.61 7.58 10.22
C VAL A 21 -6.01 8.20 11.55
N LEU A 22 -5.02 8.53 12.37
CA LEU A 22 -5.17 9.19 13.66
C LEU A 22 -5.27 10.70 13.51
N SER A 23 -4.35 11.31 12.76
CA SER A 23 -4.36 12.73 12.44
C SER A 23 -3.73 13.03 11.08
N VAL A 24 -4.07 14.18 10.51
CA VAL A 24 -3.43 14.75 9.32
C VAL A 24 -3.22 16.24 9.57
N GLU A 25 -1.98 16.67 9.72
CA GLU A 25 -1.60 18.03 10.08
C GLU A 25 -0.43 18.49 9.21
N GLY A 26 -0.56 19.60 8.49
CA GLY A 26 0.52 20.16 7.69
C GLY A 26 1.15 19.18 6.67
N GLY A 27 0.35 18.27 6.11
CA GLY A 27 0.84 17.22 5.19
C GLY A 27 1.43 15.99 5.88
N ARG A 28 1.57 15.98 7.21
CA ARG A 28 1.98 14.82 8.00
C ARG A 28 0.75 14.01 8.43
N ALA A 29 0.68 12.75 8.04
CA ALA A 29 -0.35 11.81 8.46
C ALA A 29 0.20 10.82 9.48
N ARG A 30 -0.49 10.66 10.61
CA ARG A 30 -0.24 9.58 11.58
C ARG A 30 -1.27 8.49 11.39
N LEU A 31 -0.83 7.25 11.28
CA LEU A 31 -1.68 6.08 11.09
C LEU A 31 -1.37 5.05 12.15
N ARG A 32 -2.35 4.20 12.48
CA ARG A 32 -2.17 3.04 13.33
C ARG A 32 -2.71 1.79 12.64
N SER A 33 -1.93 0.72 12.62
CA SER A 33 -2.33 -0.59 12.11
C SER A 33 -2.04 -1.65 13.16
N GLY A 34 -3.09 -2.17 13.80
CA GLY A 34 -2.92 -2.94 15.05
C GLY A 34 -2.29 -2.06 16.15
N THR A 35 -1.17 -2.51 16.71
CA THR A 35 -0.40 -1.76 17.73
C THR A 35 0.69 -0.86 17.15
N THR A 36 0.96 -0.96 15.84
CA THR A 36 2.04 -0.22 15.19
C THR A 36 1.54 1.13 14.69
N GLU A 37 2.25 2.21 15.02
CA GLU A 37 2.04 3.53 14.43
C GLU A 37 2.99 3.77 13.25
N TYR A 38 2.46 4.44 12.23
CA TYR A 38 3.18 4.86 11.03
C TYR A 38 3.03 6.36 10.87
N VAL A 39 4.06 7.00 10.33
CA VAL A 39 4.02 8.41 9.93
C VAL A 39 4.32 8.51 8.46
N TYR A 40 3.45 9.20 7.72
CA TYR A 40 3.66 9.56 6.33
C TYR A 40 3.72 11.07 6.19
N GLU A 41 4.50 11.56 5.23
CA GLU A 41 4.55 12.98 4.89
C GLU A 41 4.23 13.17 3.41
N VAL A 42 3.29 14.06 3.13
CA VAL A 42 3.07 14.60 1.79
C VAL A 42 4.08 15.72 1.57
N ARG A 43 5.00 15.52 0.63
CA ARG A 43 6.04 16.48 0.22
C ARG A 43 5.89 16.78 -1.27
N PRO A 44 6.41 17.88 -1.83
CA PRO A 44 6.26 18.19 -3.25
C PRO A 44 6.62 17.05 -4.23
N GLY A 45 7.54 16.16 -3.84
CA GLY A 45 7.95 15.00 -4.64
C GLY A 45 7.20 13.68 -4.39
N GLY A 46 6.26 13.59 -3.44
CA GLY A 46 5.54 12.34 -3.17
C GLY A 46 4.98 12.16 -1.76
N LEU A 47 4.50 10.94 -1.50
CA LEU A 47 4.31 10.41 -0.15
C LEU A 47 5.64 9.82 0.35
N PHE A 48 6.14 10.37 1.44
CA PHE A 48 7.42 10.04 2.07
C PHE A 48 7.22 9.31 3.40
N LEU A 49 8.16 8.40 3.72
CA LEU A 49 8.23 7.60 4.93
C LEU A 49 9.41 8.12 5.78
N PRO A 50 9.19 9.02 6.76
CA PRO A 50 10.27 9.63 7.54
C PRO A 50 11.10 8.61 8.30
N ALA A 51 10.46 7.59 8.87
CA ALA A 51 11.13 6.51 9.61
C ALA A 51 12.14 5.72 8.76
N HIS A 52 12.00 5.75 7.44
CA HIS A 52 12.83 5.01 6.50
C HIS A 52 13.69 5.89 5.58
N GLY A 53 13.54 7.22 5.66
CA GLY A 53 14.21 8.13 4.74
C GLY A 53 13.87 7.88 3.26
N ALA A 54 12.69 7.32 2.95
CA ALA A 54 12.37 6.79 1.62
C ALA A 54 10.99 7.21 1.12
N TRP A 55 10.81 7.18 -0.21
CA TRP A 55 9.51 7.43 -0.84
C TRP A 55 8.64 6.17 -0.81
N LEU A 56 7.38 6.34 -0.37
CA LEU A 56 6.35 5.33 -0.59
C LEU A 56 5.80 5.45 -2.01
N LEU A 57 5.37 6.66 -2.41
CA LEU A 57 4.81 6.98 -3.72
C LEU A 57 5.41 8.30 -4.23
N PRO A 58 6.51 8.28 -5.01
CA PRO A 58 7.06 9.51 -5.60
C PRO A 58 6.27 9.95 -6.84
N TRP A 59 6.12 11.27 -7.03
CA TRP A 59 5.49 11.88 -8.20
C TRP A 59 6.50 12.27 -9.29
N PRO A 60 6.10 12.26 -10.57
CA PRO A 60 4.89 11.62 -11.13
C PRO A 60 4.86 10.08 -11.01
N LEU A 61 3.64 9.52 -11.00
CA LEU A 61 3.37 8.08 -11.01
C LEU A 61 3.24 7.59 -12.46
N GLU A 62 4.36 7.27 -13.07
CA GLU A 62 4.46 6.82 -14.48
C GLU A 62 5.07 5.42 -14.55
N VAL A 63 4.54 4.57 -15.43
CA VAL A 63 5.03 3.21 -15.65
C VAL A 63 6.53 3.22 -15.95
N GLY A 64 7.28 2.32 -15.30
CA GLY A 64 8.73 2.18 -15.46
C GLY A 64 9.55 3.09 -14.54
N ARG A 65 8.95 4.10 -13.90
CA ARG A 65 9.63 4.91 -12.88
C ARG A 65 10.10 4.03 -11.73
N ARG A 66 11.35 4.22 -11.32
CA ARG A 66 12.02 3.49 -10.24
C ARG A 66 12.49 4.40 -9.12
N TRP A 67 12.56 3.89 -7.90
CA TRP A 67 13.17 4.57 -6.76
C TRP A 67 13.66 3.58 -5.70
N ARG A 68 14.62 4.04 -4.90
CA ARG A 68 15.09 3.27 -3.73
C ARG A 68 14.09 3.36 -2.59
N THR A 69 13.91 2.23 -1.92
CA THR A 69 13.14 2.06 -0.68
C THR A 69 14.06 1.48 0.39
N ALA A 70 13.59 1.41 1.65
CA ALA A 70 14.34 0.73 2.69
C ALA A 70 14.56 -0.77 2.41
N GLY A 71 13.72 -1.42 1.60
CA GLY A 71 13.77 -2.85 1.30
C GLY A 71 14.39 -3.21 -0.06
N GLY A 72 14.90 -2.24 -0.83
CA GLY A 72 15.41 -2.46 -2.18
C GLY A 72 14.89 -1.43 -3.18
N GLU A 73 14.63 -1.84 -4.42
CA GLU A 73 14.08 -0.97 -5.47
C GLU A 73 12.57 -1.18 -5.60
N ALA A 74 11.84 -0.09 -5.79
CA ALA A 74 10.44 -0.11 -6.19
C ALA A 74 10.27 0.50 -7.58
N ARG A 75 9.26 0.05 -8.31
CA ARG A 75 8.86 0.58 -9.61
C ARG A 75 7.36 0.66 -9.79
N VAL A 76 6.89 1.63 -10.56
CA VAL A 76 5.52 1.61 -11.08
C VAL A 76 5.44 0.59 -12.21
N VAL A 77 4.54 -0.38 -12.10
CA VAL A 77 4.32 -1.41 -13.13
C VAL A 77 3.06 -1.17 -13.94
N GLU A 78 2.07 -0.47 -13.37
CA GLU A 78 0.82 -0.18 -14.06
C GLU A 78 0.19 1.11 -13.53
N THR A 79 -0.43 1.87 -14.43
CA THR A 79 -1.24 3.05 -14.13
C THR A 79 -2.59 2.91 -14.81
N GLY A 80 -3.68 3.39 -14.20
CA GLY A 80 -5.01 3.28 -14.78
C GLY A 80 -5.71 1.95 -14.51
N ALA A 81 -5.11 1.09 -13.68
CA ALA A 81 -5.63 -0.24 -13.36
C ALA A 81 -7.06 -0.15 -12.78
N ARG A 82 -7.87 -1.15 -13.12
CA ARG A 82 -9.19 -1.38 -12.52
C ARG A 82 -9.07 -2.48 -11.47
N MET A 83 -9.58 -2.25 -10.26
CA MET A 83 -9.52 -3.18 -9.16
C MET A 83 -10.87 -3.53 -8.57
N ASP A 84 -11.19 -4.82 -8.60
CA ASP A 84 -12.35 -5.39 -7.92
C ASP A 84 -11.96 -5.89 -6.54
N THR A 85 -12.72 -5.44 -5.54
CA THR A 85 -12.57 -5.81 -4.14
C THR A 85 -13.95 -5.98 -3.51
N PRO A 86 -14.08 -6.64 -2.35
CA PRO A 86 -15.33 -6.65 -1.61
C PRO A 86 -15.84 -5.26 -1.20
N ALA A 87 -14.97 -4.24 -1.12
CA ALA A 87 -15.36 -2.86 -0.88
C ALA A 87 -15.94 -2.14 -2.12
N GLY A 88 -15.94 -2.80 -3.28
CA GLY A 88 -16.37 -2.26 -4.57
C GLY A 88 -15.28 -2.31 -5.62
N THR A 89 -15.59 -1.72 -6.77
CA THR A 89 -14.72 -1.61 -7.94
C THR A 89 -14.16 -0.20 -8.07
N PHE A 90 -12.86 -0.09 -8.29
CA PHE A 90 -12.14 1.17 -8.41
C PHE A 90 -11.38 1.24 -9.73
N SER A 91 -11.34 2.41 -10.36
CA SER A 91 -10.55 2.68 -11.56
C SER A 91 -9.46 3.73 -11.28
N GLY A 92 -8.50 3.88 -12.19
CA GLY A 92 -7.43 4.86 -12.02
C GLY A 92 -6.44 4.47 -10.92
N CYS A 93 -6.26 3.16 -10.68
CA CYS A 93 -5.33 2.67 -9.69
C CYS A 93 -3.90 2.61 -10.25
N VAL A 94 -2.93 2.67 -9.36
CA VAL A 94 -1.51 2.52 -9.65
C VAL A 94 -1.00 1.28 -8.95
N VAL A 95 -0.26 0.45 -9.69
CA VAL A 95 0.36 -0.77 -9.18
C VAL A 95 1.86 -0.55 -9.10
N ILE A 96 2.41 -0.86 -7.94
CA ILE A 96 3.84 -0.76 -7.64
C ILE A 96 4.35 -2.14 -7.26
N GLU A 97 5.55 -2.43 -7.73
CA GLU A 97 6.27 -3.62 -7.35
C GLU A 97 7.57 -3.20 -6.66
N ALA A 98 7.79 -3.69 -5.45
CA ALA A 98 9.08 -3.60 -4.77
C ALA A 98 9.77 -4.96 -4.89
N ALA A 99 10.91 -4.96 -5.57
CA ALA A 99 11.75 -6.12 -5.75
C ALA A 99 12.95 -6.00 -4.80
N PRO A 100 12.98 -6.79 -3.71
CA PRO A 100 14.19 -6.93 -2.91
C PRO A 100 15.27 -7.72 -3.68
N PRO A 101 16.52 -7.80 -3.15
CA PRO A 101 17.56 -8.66 -3.70
C PRO A 101 17.08 -10.11 -3.90
N GLU A 102 17.76 -10.85 -4.78
CA GLU A 102 17.41 -12.24 -5.13
C GLU A 102 17.19 -13.12 -3.88
N GLY A 103 16.12 -13.94 -3.90
CA GLY A 103 15.74 -14.82 -2.80
C GLY A 103 14.82 -14.20 -1.72
N GLN A 104 14.47 -12.91 -1.82
CA GLN A 104 13.59 -12.23 -0.86
C GLN A 104 12.15 -12.05 -1.37
N GLU A 105 11.22 -11.78 -0.44
CA GLU A 105 9.79 -11.67 -0.69
C GLU A 105 9.46 -10.43 -1.56
N ARG A 106 9.03 -10.64 -2.81
CA ARG A 106 8.61 -9.55 -3.70
C ARG A 106 7.24 -9.02 -3.29
N LEU A 107 7.10 -7.71 -3.27
CA LEU A 107 5.89 -7.03 -2.84
C LEU A 107 5.22 -6.35 -4.02
N ARG A 108 3.90 -6.50 -4.15
CA ARG A 108 3.06 -5.73 -5.07
C ARG A 108 2.00 -4.97 -4.28
N GLN A 109 1.88 -3.68 -4.53
CA GLN A 109 0.91 -2.81 -3.86
C GLN A 109 0.09 -2.06 -4.89
N THR A 110 -1.23 -2.06 -4.70
CA THR A 110 -2.15 -1.31 -5.55
C THR A 110 -2.81 -0.20 -4.74
N PHE A 111 -2.69 1.02 -5.24
CA PHE A 111 -3.28 2.21 -4.65
C PHE A 111 -4.30 2.82 -5.63
N CYS A 112 -5.49 3.14 -5.15
CA CYS A 112 -6.51 3.79 -5.97
C CYS A 112 -6.77 5.22 -5.49
N LYS A 113 -6.95 6.14 -6.43
CA LYS A 113 -7.25 7.56 -6.15
C LYS A 113 -8.51 7.67 -5.29
N GLY A 114 -8.46 8.50 -4.24
CA GLY A 114 -9.59 8.71 -3.32
C GLY A 114 -9.86 7.55 -2.34
N VAL A 115 -9.19 6.41 -2.51
CA VAL A 115 -9.36 5.23 -1.66
C VAL A 115 -8.12 4.96 -0.84
N GLY A 116 -6.93 4.89 -1.47
CA GLY A 116 -5.69 4.49 -0.82
C GLY A 116 -5.31 3.04 -1.15
N PRO A 117 -4.69 2.27 -0.23
CA PRO A 117 -4.21 0.92 -0.51
C PRO A 117 -5.38 -0.07 -0.63
N VAL A 118 -5.61 -0.60 -1.82
CA VAL A 118 -6.73 -1.54 -2.09
C VAL A 118 -6.30 -3.00 -2.09
N ARG A 119 -5.03 -3.25 -2.43
CA ARG A 119 -4.45 -4.59 -2.45
C ARG A 119 -2.97 -4.54 -2.14
N VAL A 120 -2.51 -5.51 -1.36
CA VAL A 120 -1.09 -5.78 -1.13
C VAL A 120 -0.88 -7.28 -1.32
N GLU A 121 0.14 -7.67 -2.08
CA GLU A 121 0.45 -9.08 -2.36
C GLU A 121 1.93 -9.31 -2.15
N HIS A 122 2.25 -10.40 -1.48
CA HIS A 122 3.61 -10.83 -1.24
C HIS A 122 3.86 -12.15 -1.95
N PHE A 123 5.04 -12.27 -2.56
CA PHE A 123 5.43 -13.40 -3.38
C PHE A 123 6.80 -13.96 -2.96
N VAL A 124 6.91 -15.28 -2.91
CA VAL A 124 8.19 -16.01 -2.83
C VAL A 124 8.34 -16.80 -4.13
N GLY A 125 9.30 -16.42 -4.96
CA GLY A 125 9.30 -16.80 -6.37
C GLY A 125 8.03 -16.29 -7.06
N ASP A 126 7.32 -17.20 -7.74
CA ASP A 126 6.04 -16.91 -8.39
C ASP A 126 4.82 -17.20 -7.50
N ARG A 127 5.03 -17.81 -6.34
CA ARG A 127 3.93 -18.17 -5.44
C ARG A 127 3.56 -16.98 -4.57
N ARG A 128 2.28 -16.57 -4.63
CA ARG A 128 1.73 -15.62 -3.67
C ARG A 128 1.60 -16.28 -2.30
N VAL A 129 2.31 -15.74 -1.30
CA VAL A 129 2.35 -16.29 0.06
C VAL A 129 1.47 -15.54 1.05
N ARG A 130 1.13 -14.28 0.73
CA ARG A 130 0.21 -13.46 1.53
C ARG A 130 -0.45 -12.43 0.65
N SER A 131 -1.71 -12.13 0.91
CA SER A 131 -2.40 -10.99 0.32
C SER A 131 -3.18 -10.23 1.37
N ALA A 132 -3.35 -8.93 1.17
CA ALA A 132 -4.29 -8.09 1.89
C ALA A 132 -5.23 -7.45 0.86
N VAL A 133 -6.53 -7.70 0.96
CA VAL A 133 -7.54 -7.17 0.04
C VAL A 133 -8.53 -6.29 0.81
N LEU A 134 -8.82 -5.10 0.27
CA LEU A 134 -9.71 -4.15 0.90
C LEU A 134 -11.13 -4.71 1.03
N LEU A 135 -11.68 -4.69 2.24
CA LEU A 135 -13.04 -5.08 2.54
C LEU A 135 -13.97 -3.89 2.78
N ALA A 136 -13.46 -2.85 3.43
CA ALA A 136 -14.20 -1.63 3.68
C ALA A 136 -13.24 -0.47 3.91
N PHE A 137 -13.70 0.74 3.61
CA PHE A 137 -13.02 1.97 3.97
C PHE A 137 -14.02 3.09 4.22
N GLY A 138 -13.60 4.11 4.98
CA GLY A 138 -14.46 5.27 5.21
C GLY A 138 -13.89 6.21 6.26
N ARG A 139 -14.58 7.34 6.48
CA ARG A 139 -14.33 8.15 7.66
C ARG A 139 -14.68 7.32 8.90
N ALA A 140 -13.87 7.43 9.95
CA ALA A 140 -14.29 6.88 11.23
C ALA A 140 -15.56 7.65 11.63
N ALA A 141 -16.59 6.95 12.08
CA ALA A 141 -17.74 7.61 12.70
C ALA A 141 -17.24 8.54 13.82
N PRO A 142 -17.85 9.73 13.99
CA PRO A 142 -17.48 10.68 15.03
C PRO A 142 -17.50 10.03 16.43
#